data_AF-A0A9R1QC25-F1
#
_entry.id   AF-A0A9R1QC25-F1
#
_cell.length_a   1.000
_cell.length_b   1.000
_cell.length_c   1.000
_cell.angle_alpha   90.00
_cell.angle_beta   90.00
_cell.angle_gamma   90.00
#
_symmetry.space_group_name_H-M   'P 1'
#
loop_
_entity.id
_entity.type
_entity.pdbx_description
1 polymer ?
#
loop_
_entity_poly.entity_id
_entity_poly.type
_entity_poly.pdbx_seq_one_letter_code
_entity_poly.pdbx_strand_id
1 'polypeptide(L)'
;MTSSMACLVLLLGIACLLQTSLTAAAPPPPPSWELPESEVRSRWTRWQTKYSKRYPTPEEKEKRFQVFKTNTNSIGAFASQTTVNAVVGGFGPQTVTTVRVGMNRFGDLNPSEVAEQFTGFNNSVFTPEPPSPLPYDSWKPCCVDWRSSGAVTGVKFQGSCLSCWAFAAVAAIEGMNKIRTGELVSLSEQQLVDCDTGSSGCSGGRSDTALGLAAARGGLTSEAKYPYSGIQGSCDVDKVLFDNQASVKGIKAVPPNDEHQLALAVAMQPVTVYIDASAWEFQFYTGGIYRGPCSSEATRVNHAVTIVGYCEGPGDNNKYWIAKNSWSNDWGDQGYIYLAKDVSWRTGTCGLATSPFYPTA
;
A
#
# COMPACT_ATOMS: atom_id res chain seq x y z
N MET A 1 68.16 6.22 61.01
CA MET A 1 68.87 7.31 60.29
C MET A 1 69.30 6.70 58.96
N THR A 2 68.81 7.02 57.76
CA THR A 2 68.12 8.19 57.17
C THR A 2 67.35 7.66 55.94
N SER A 3 66.06 7.32 56.08
CA SER A 3 64.89 7.95 55.45
C SER A 3 65.12 8.90 54.26
N SER A 4 64.67 8.44 53.08
CA SER A 4 63.65 9.10 52.25
C SER A 4 63.84 10.58 51.89
N MET A 5 64.69 10.91 50.91
CA MET A 5 64.62 12.17 50.14
C MET A 5 65.28 12.05 48.76
N ALA A 6 64.83 11.11 47.91
CA ALA A 6 65.30 11.08 46.51
C ALA A 6 64.24 10.70 45.47
N CYS A 7 62.97 10.53 45.86
CA CYS A 7 61.90 10.13 44.93
C CYS A 7 60.75 11.14 44.78
N LEU A 8 60.89 12.37 45.30
CA LEU A 8 59.77 13.33 45.34
C LEU A 8 59.91 14.59 44.46
N VAL A 9 61.01 14.74 43.70
CA VAL A 9 61.20 15.92 42.84
C VAL A 9 61.06 15.61 41.34
N LEU A 10 61.03 14.34 40.93
CA LEU A 10 60.84 13.97 39.51
C LEU A 10 59.40 13.61 39.10
N LEU A 11 58.45 13.58 40.05
CA LEU A 11 57.04 13.23 39.80
C LEU A 11 56.08 14.42 39.83
N LEU A 12 56.57 15.65 40.03
CA LEU A 12 55.76 16.88 39.96
C LEU A 12 56.06 17.77 38.74
N GLY A 13 57.04 17.40 37.91
CA GLY A 13 57.41 18.14 36.68
C GLY A 13 56.81 17.60 35.38
N ILE A 14 56.16 16.43 35.39
CA ILE A 14 55.55 15.81 34.20
C ILE A 14 54.06 15.51 34.46
N ALA A 15 53.39 16.37 35.24
CA ALA A 15 51.94 16.40 35.36
C ALA A 15 51.33 17.68 34.76
N CYS A 16 52.12 18.46 33.99
CA CYS A 16 51.71 19.77 33.48
C CYS A 16 51.85 19.96 31.96
N LEU A 17 52.16 18.93 31.16
CA LEU A 17 52.30 19.08 29.70
C LEU A 17 51.75 17.91 28.86
N LEU A 18 50.73 17.21 29.35
CA LEU A 18 49.90 16.30 28.52
C LEU A 18 48.41 16.54 28.79
N GLN A 19 48.00 17.81 28.87
CA GLN A 19 46.66 18.17 28.40
C GLN A 19 46.76 18.35 26.89
N THR A 20 46.95 17.24 26.16
CA THR A 20 46.65 17.22 24.73
C THR A 20 45.18 17.58 24.61
N SER A 21 44.95 18.74 24.00
CA SER A 21 43.66 19.28 23.67
C SER A 21 42.87 18.22 22.89
N LEU A 22 42.01 17.47 23.56
CA LEU A 22 40.88 16.81 22.93
C LEU A 22 39.93 17.93 22.52
N THR A 23 40.27 18.65 21.45
CA THR A 23 39.27 19.39 20.70
C THR A 23 38.30 18.33 20.21
N ALA A 24 37.10 18.28 20.79
CA ALA A 24 36.02 17.49 20.25
C ALA A 24 35.93 17.81 18.76
N ALA A 25 36.24 16.84 17.90
CA ALA A 25 36.11 17.01 16.47
C ALA A 25 34.68 17.49 16.21
N ALA A 26 34.54 18.58 15.46
CA ALA A 26 33.22 19.10 15.11
C ALA A 26 32.40 17.94 14.52
N PRO A 27 31.13 17.78 14.93
CA PRO A 27 30.31 16.70 14.41
C PRO A 27 30.31 16.77 12.87
N PRO A 28 30.32 15.62 12.17
CA PRO A 28 30.30 15.62 10.72
C PRO A 28 29.09 16.45 10.22
N PRO A 29 29.22 17.15 9.09
CA PRO A 29 28.10 17.89 8.53
C PRO A 29 26.92 16.94 8.31
N PRO A 30 25.67 17.43 8.49
CA PRO A 30 24.50 16.61 8.24
C PRO A 30 24.53 16.11 6.78
N PRO A 31 24.03 14.90 6.51
CA PRO A 31 23.99 14.36 5.16
C PRO A 31 23.16 15.27 4.25
N SER A 32 23.45 15.27 2.96
CA SER A 32 22.84 16.20 1.98
C SER A 32 21.32 16.09 1.85
N TRP A 33 20.73 14.99 2.30
CA TRP A 33 19.28 14.78 2.34
C TRP A 33 18.61 15.32 3.61
N GLU A 34 19.36 15.63 4.66
CA GLU A 34 18.85 16.23 5.90
C GLU A 34 18.82 17.75 5.73
N LEU A 35 17.63 18.28 5.47
CA LEU A 35 17.44 19.69 5.16
C LEU A 35 17.39 20.55 6.44
N PRO A 36 17.82 21.83 6.37
CA PRO A 36 17.62 22.77 7.46
C PRO A 36 16.15 22.87 7.86
N GLU A 37 15.87 23.00 9.16
CA GLU A 37 14.50 22.99 9.66
C GLU A 37 13.62 24.08 9.03
N SER A 38 14.18 25.26 8.73
CA SER A 38 13.48 26.35 8.04
C SER A 38 12.97 25.92 6.66
N GLU A 39 13.75 25.13 5.92
CA GLU A 39 13.34 24.59 4.63
C GLU A 39 12.25 23.53 4.78
N VAL A 40 12.40 22.62 5.77
CA VAL A 40 11.38 21.61 6.04
C VAL A 40 10.06 22.25 6.47
N ARG A 41 10.09 23.32 7.28
CA ARG A 41 8.88 24.10 7.65
C ARG A 41 8.21 24.78 6.44
N SER A 42 9.00 25.24 5.47
CA SER A 42 8.48 25.77 4.20
C SER A 42 7.80 24.68 3.36
N ARG A 43 8.43 23.50 3.24
CA ARG A 43 7.84 22.33 2.57
C ARG A 43 6.55 21.87 3.28
N TRP A 44 6.58 21.80 4.61
CA TRP A 44 5.43 21.50 5.46
C TRP A 44 4.25 22.42 5.19
N THR A 45 4.47 23.74 5.17
CA THR A 45 3.40 24.72 4.93
C THR A 45 2.73 24.51 3.57
N ARG A 46 3.53 24.33 2.50
CA ARG A 46 3.01 24.03 1.15
C ARG A 46 2.26 22.70 1.10
N TRP A 47 2.79 21.68 1.76
CA TRP A 47 2.19 20.36 1.85
C TRP A 47 0.84 20.40 2.59
N GLN A 48 0.76 21.13 3.72
CA GLN A 48 -0.49 21.31 4.45
C GLN A 48 -1.57 21.96 3.57
N THR A 49 -1.20 22.97 2.80
CA THR A 49 -2.12 23.61 1.83
C THR A 49 -2.54 22.63 0.75
N LYS A 50 -1.61 21.90 0.12
CA LYS A 50 -1.92 20.91 -0.93
C LYS A 50 -2.94 19.87 -0.47
N TYR A 51 -2.80 19.36 0.76
CA TYR A 51 -3.65 18.29 1.29
C TYR A 51 -4.75 18.77 2.23
N SER A 52 -4.94 20.09 2.35
CA SER A 52 -5.94 20.71 3.24
C SER A 52 -5.85 20.22 4.69
N LYS A 53 -4.63 20.04 5.20
CA LYS A 53 -4.36 19.49 6.53
C LYS A 53 -4.63 20.52 7.62
N ARG A 54 -5.41 20.14 8.61
CA ARG A 54 -5.80 20.95 9.77
C ARG A 54 -5.52 20.18 11.05
N TYR A 55 -5.08 20.88 12.08
CA TYR A 55 -4.75 20.32 13.38
C TYR A 55 -5.51 21.06 14.48
N PRO A 56 -6.05 20.36 15.48
CA PRO A 56 -6.91 20.95 16.50
C PRO A 56 -6.16 21.89 17.45
N THR A 57 -4.88 21.61 17.71
CA THR A 57 -4.05 22.42 18.61
C THR A 57 -2.65 22.67 18.03
N PRO A 58 -1.94 23.72 18.50
CA PRO A 58 -0.54 23.96 18.13
C PRO A 58 0.39 22.79 18.48
N GLU A 59 0.14 22.10 19.59
CA GLU A 59 0.94 20.97 20.05
C GLU A 59 0.81 19.78 19.10
N GLU A 60 -0.41 19.45 18.67
CA GLU A 60 -0.64 18.40 17.66
C GLU A 60 -0.02 18.80 16.32
N LYS A 61 -0.12 20.08 15.92
CA LYS A 61 0.53 20.57 14.70
C LYS A 61 2.05 20.40 14.74
N GLU A 62 2.69 20.70 15.87
CA GLU A 62 4.14 20.54 16.02
C GLU A 62 4.53 19.05 16.06
N LYS A 63 3.78 18.20 16.76
CA LYS A 63 3.97 16.73 16.72
C LYS A 63 3.91 16.21 15.28
N ARG A 64 2.90 16.62 14.51
CA ARG A 64 2.71 16.23 13.10
C ARG A 64 3.81 16.76 12.20
N PHE A 65 4.33 17.95 12.48
CA PHE A 65 5.52 18.48 11.82
C PHE A 65 6.76 17.61 12.07
N GLN A 66 6.98 17.13 13.31
CA GLN A 66 8.12 16.24 13.60
C GLN A 66 8.02 14.90 12.85
N VAL A 67 6.82 14.34 12.72
CA VAL A 67 6.58 13.15 11.88
C VAL A 67 6.87 13.46 10.41
N PHE A 68 6.36 14.58 9.89
CA PHE A 68 6.62 15.01 8.51
C PHE A 68 8.10 15.26 8.23
N LYS A 69 8.83 15.86 9.16
CA LYS A 69 10.28 16.07 9.08
C LYS A 69 11.00 14.73 9.01
N THR A 70 10.64 13.80 9.88
CA THR A 70 11.19 12.43 9.88
C THR A 70 10.94 11.73 8.55
N ASN A 71 9.70 11.74 8.04
CA ASN A 71 9.36 11.13 6.76
C ASN A 71 10.09 11.79 5.58
N THR A 72 10.20 13.13 5.58
CA THR A 72 10.94 13.88 4.55
C THR A 72 12.41 13.45 4.50
N ASN A 73 13.03 13.34 5.67
CA ASN A 73 14.41 12.91 5.82
C ASN A 73 14.59 11.45 5.35
N SER A 74 13.69 10.54 5.76
CA SER A 74 13.72 9.13 5.33
C SER A 74 13.56 8.96 3.81
N ILE A 75 12.69 9.75 3.17
CA ILE A 75 12.56 9.79 1.70
C ILE A 75 13.88 10.20 1.05
N GLY A 76 14.51 11.27 1.56
CA GLY A 76 15.80 11.74 1.04
C GLY A 76 16.93 10.71 1.25
N ALA A 77 16.97 10.08 2.43
CA ALA A 77 17.92 9.02 2.74
C ALA A 77 17.76 7.83 1.79
N PHE A 78 16.53 7.35 1.58
CA PHE A 78 16.23 6.25 0.65
C PHE A 78 16.72 6.58 -0.77
N ALA A 79 16.36 7.75 -1.30
CA ALA A 79 16.78 8.18 -2.64
C ALA A 79 18.31 8.25 -2.80
N SER A 80 19.03 8.67 -1.76
CA SER A 80 20.50 8.71 -1.77
C SER A 80 21.12 7.31 -1.83
N GLN A 81 20.57 6.35 -1.09
CA GLN A 81 21.07 4.96 -1.06
C GLN A 81 20.81 4.25 -2.39
N THR A 82 19.65 4.44 -3.00
CA THR A 82 19.34 3.84 -4.31
C THR A 82 20.25 4.37 -5.42
N THR A 83 20.61 5.67 -5.36
CA THR A 83 21.53 6.28 -6.33
C THR A 83 22.94 5.70 -6.22
N VAL A 84 23.43 5.47 -5.00
CA VAL A 84 24.78 4.90 -4.76
C VAL A 84 24.88 3.46 -5.26
N ASN A 85 23.85 2.63 -5.03
CA ASN A 85 23.83 1.24 -5.50
C ASN A 85 23.82 1.14 -7.04
N ALA A 86 23.29 2.13 -7.74
CA ALA A 86 23.33 2.18 -9.21
C ALA A 86 24.71 2.60 -9.78
N VAL A 87 25.55 3.29 -8.98
CA VAL A 87 26.84 3.85 -9.43
C VAL A 87 28.03 2.97 -9.06
N VAL A 88 27.92 2.14 -8.01
CA VAL A 88 29.00 1.24 -7.57
C VAL A 88 28.70 -0.19 -8.01
N GLY A 89 29.47 -0.69 -8.99
CA GLY A 89 29.47 -2.09 -9.44
C GLY A 89 30.03 -3.07 -8.41
N GLY A 90 29.52 -3.04 -7.17
CA GLY A 90 29.94 -3.92 -6.08
C GLY A 90 29.42 -5.34 -6.24
N PHE A 91 30.30 -6.32 -6.03
CA PHE A 91 30.07 -7.78 -6.08
C PHE A 91 29.25 -8.33 -4.89
N GLY A 92 28.19 -7.63 -4.47
CA GLY A 92 27.16 -8.16 -3.57
C GLY A 92 25.92 -8.60 -4.36
N PRO A 93 24.99 -9.38 -3.77
CA PRO A 93 23.69 -9.63 -4.41
C PRO A 93 22.97 -8.30 -4.62
N GLN A 94 23.06 -7.79 -5.84
CA GLN A 94 22.48 -6.52 -6.25
C GLN A 94 20.96 -6.69 -6.38
N THR A 95 20.21 -6.36 -5.33
CA THR A 95 18.81 -5.98 -5.52
C THR A 95 18.80 -4.58 -6.11
N VAL A 96 18.92 -4.49 -7.44
CA VAL A 96 18.59 -3.26 -8.16
C VAL A 96 17.10 -3.02 -7.96
N THR A 97 16.75 -2.31 -6.88
CA THR A 97 15.38 -1.94 -6.61
C THR A 97 15.00 -0.79 -7.55
N THR A 98 13.95 -0.99 -8.35
CA THR A 98 13.38 0.07 -9.17
C THR A 98 12.39 0.93 -8.39
N VAL A 99 12.12 0.57 -7.12
CA VAL A 99 11.16 1.24 -6.25
C VAL A 99 11.59 2.69 -6.01
N ARG A 100 10.62 3.58 -6.14
CA ARG A 100 10.75 5.00 -5.80
C ARG A 100 9.77 5.34 -4.69
N VAL A 101 10.21 6.16 -3.75
CA VAL A 101 9.38 6.72 -2.69
C VAL A 101 9.33 8.24 -2.80
N GLY A 102 8.24 8.85 -2.35
CA GLY A 102 8.03 10.28 -2.42
C GLY A 102 6.93 10.76 -1.50
N MET A 103 6.98 12.05 -1.16
CA MET A 103 6.04 12.67 -0.22
C MET A 103 4.62 12.71 -0.81
N ASN A 104 3.64 12.26 -0.03
CA ASN A 104 2.22 12.25 -0.41
C ASN A 104 1.33 12.69 0.77
N ARG A 105 0.00 12.50 0.68
CA ARG A 105 -0.97 12.89 1.73
C ARG A 105 -0.69 12.29 3.12
N PHE A 106 0.05 11.20 3.21
CA PHE A 106 0.37 10.52 4.47
C PHE A 106 1.64 11.04 5.14
N GLY A 107 2.21 12.14 4.65
CA GLY A 107 3.47 12.72 5.15
C GLY A 107 3.53 12.97 6.66
N ASP A 108 2.42 13.28 7.31
CA ASP A 108 2.33 13.55 8.75
C ASP A 108 1.92 12.34 9.60
N LEU A 109 1.89 11.14 9.02
CA LEU A 109 1.51 9.90 9.67
C LEU A 109 2.68 8.93 9.70
N ASN A 110 2.78 8.15 10.78
CA ASN A 110 3.63 6.97 10.84
C ASN A 110 2.98 5.78 10.12
N PRO A 111 3.75 4.75 9.71
CA PRO A 111 3.19 3.60 9.00
C PRO A 111 2.08 2.87 9.76
N SER A 112 2.21 2.77 11.10
CA SER A 112 1.16 2.18 11.94
C SER A 112 -0.14 2.99 11.91
N GLU A 113 -0.05 4.32 11.93
CA GLU A 113 -1.22 5.21 11.83
C GLU A 113 -1.89 5.07 10.45
N VAL A 114 -1.10 4.90 9.38
CA VAL A 114 -1.65 4.65 8.04
C VAL A 114 -2.36 3.30 7.98
N ALA A 115 -1.74 2.24 8.48
CA ALA A 115 -2.36 0.93 8.55
C ALA A 115 -3.67 0.98 9.35
N GLU A 116 -3.68 1.60 10.53
CA GLU A 116 -4.86 1.68 11.40
C GLU A 116 -6.00 2.54 10.82
N GLN A 117 -5.69 3.59 10.04
CA GLN A 117 -6.69 4.57 9.58
C GLN A 117 -7.11 4.42 8.11
N PHE A 118 -6.35 3.67 7.30
CA PHE A 118 -6.55 3.58 5.86
C PHE A 118 -6.55 2.14 5.31
N THR A 119 -6.35 1.13 6.16
CA THR A 119 -6.54 -0.29 5.81
C THR A 119 -7.68 -0.88 6.62
N GLY A 120 -8.38 -1.88 6.07
CA GLY A 120 -9.65 -2.31 6.64
C GLY A 120 -9.99 -3.77 6.39
N PHE A 121 -9.03 -4.60 6.00
CA PHE A 121 -9.29 -6.03 5.91
C PHE A 121 -9.33 -6.65 7.32
N ASN A 122 -10.43 -7.33 7.64
CA ASN A 122 -10.59 -8.06 8.89
C ASN A 122 -10.49 -9.58 8.64
N ASN A 123 -9.44 -10.21 9.17
CA ASN A 123 -9.16 -11.64 8.98
C ASN A 123 -9.84 -12.57 10.01
N SER A 124 -10.49 -12.03 11.05
CA SER A 124 -10.90 -12.80 12.24
C SER A 124 -11.96 -13.88 12.00
N VAL A 125 -12.75 -13.79 10.92
CA VAL A 125 -13.83 -14.75 10.59
C VAL A 125 -13.72 -15.20 9.13
N PHE A 126 -12.51 -15.16 8.55
CA PHE A 126 -12.32 -15.54 7.15
C PHE A 126 -12.46 -17.05 6.95
N THR A 127 -13.54 -17.45 6.29
CA THR A 127 -13.71 -18.82 5.78
C THR A 127 -13.57 -18.75 4.26
N PRO A 128 -12.47 -19.27 3.68
CA PRO A 128 -12.28 -19.24 2.24
C PRO A 128 -13.38 -20.06 1.53
N GLU A 129 -13.96 -19.50 0.47
CA GLU A 129 -14.75 -20.28 -0.48
C GLU A 129 -13.90 -21.43 -1.06
N PRO A 130 -14.47 -22.61 -1.32
CA PRO A 130 -13.76 -23.68 -2.00
C PRO A 130 -13.13 -23.17 -3.30
N PRO A 131 -11.82 -23.36 -3.50
CA PRO A 131 -11.14 -22.83 -4.69
C PRO A 131 -11.73 -23.48 -5.94
N SER A 132 -11.77 -22.70 -7.01
CA SER A 132 -12.20 -23.12 -8.35
C SER A 132 -10.97 -23.10 -9.28
N PRO A 133 -10.20 -24.19 -9.38
CA PRO A 133 -9.04 -24.25 -10.26
C PRO A 133 -9.41 -24.01 -11.72
N LEU A 134 -8.61 -23.22 -12.42
CA LEU A 134 -8.67 -23.11 -13.88
C LEU A 134 -7.69 -24.13 -14.48
N PRO A 135 -7.97 -24.73 -15.65
CA PRO A 135 -7.04 -25.66 -16.30
C PRO A 135 -5.65 -25.03 -16.43
N TYR A 136 -4.61 -25.72 -15.96
CA TYR A 136 -3.27 -25.15 -15.81
C TYR A 136 -2.64 -24.77 -17.16
N ASP A 137 -3.07 -25.43 -18.24
CA ASP A 137 -2.69 -25.22 -19.63
C ASP A 137 -3.55 -24.15 -20.34
N SER A 138 -4.47 -23.50 -19.62
CA SER A 138 -5.27 -22.39 -20.17
C SER A 138 -4.35 -21.30 -20.72
N TRP A 139 -4.69 -20.82 -21.92
CA TRP A 139 -3.94 -19.75 -22.54
C TRP A 139 -4.10 -18.43 -21.77
N LYS A 140 -2.99 -17.69 -21.61
CA LYS A 140 -2.97 -16.34 -21.07
C LYS A 140 -1.96 -15.47 -21.83
N PRO A 141 -2.22 -14.17 -22.05
CA PRO A 141 -1.24 -13.24 -22.60
C PRO A 141 -0.01 -13.09 -21.70
N CYS A 142 1.14 -12.67 -22.25
CA CYS A 142 2.29 -12.28 -21.44
C CYS A 142 2.04 -10.97 -20.67
N CYS A 143 1.19 -10.09 -21.20
CA CYS A 143 0.80 -8.84 -20.57
C CYS A 143 -0.71 -8.63 -20.69
N VAL A 144 -1.33 -8.29 -19.57
CA VAL A 144 -2.74 -7.91 -19.45
C VAL A 144 -2.79 -6.59 -18.70
N ASP A 145 -3.46 -5.59 -19.27
CA ASP A 145 -3.73 -4.33 -18.59
C ASP A 145 -5.16 -3.89 -18.89
N TRP A 146 -6.08 -4.18 -17.96
CA TRP A 146 -7.49 -3.87 -18.12
C TRP A 146 -7.77 -2.36 -18.18
N ARG A 147 -6.82 -1.50 -17.77
CA ARG A 147 -6.93 -0.04 -17.94
C ARG A 147 -6.91 0.32 -19.43
N SER A 148 -6.01 -0.29 -20.19
CA SER A 148 -5.86 -0.08 -21.63
C SER A 148 -7.09 -0.57 -22.41
N SER A 149 -7.78 -1.58 -21.90
CA SER A 149 -9.04 -2.09 -22.44
C SER A 149 -10.28 -1.30 -22.00
N GLY A 150 -10.11 -0.24 -21.19
CA GLY A 150 -11.21 0.57 -20.66
C GLY A 150 -12.10 -0.15 -19.65
N ALA A 151 -11.60 -1.20 -18.99
CA ALA A 151 -12.29 -2.02 -17.99
C ALA A 151 -11.89 -1.69 -16.55
N VAL A 152 -11.45 -0.45 -16.31
CA VAL A 152 -11.08 0.05 -14.99
C VAL A 152 -11.58 1.49 -14.87
N THR A 153 -12.40 1.77 -13.85
CA THR A 153 -12.85 3.13 -13.52
C THR A 153 -11.70 3.98 -12.97
N GLY A 154 -11.92 5.29 -12.83
CA GLY A 154 -10.96 6.18 -12.16
C GLY A 154 -10.58 5.71 -10.76
N VAL A 155 -9.36 6.05 -10.31
CA VAL A 155 -8.94 5.81 -8.93
C VAL A 155 -9.72 6.71 -7.99
N LYS A 156 -10.29 6.12 -6.93
CA LYS A 156 -11.08 6.81 -5.90
C LYS A 156 -10.26 7.00 -4.61
N PHE A 157 -10.84 7.66 -3.62
CA PHE A 157 -10.23 7.87 -2.30
C PHE A 157 -11.19 7.45 -1.18
N GLN A 158 -10.82 6.42 -0.42
CA GLN A 158 -11.67 5.89 0.66
C GLN A 158 -11.76 6.81 1.90
N GLY A 159 -10.84 7.78 2.05
CA GLY A 159 -10.78 8.62 3.25
C GLY A 159 -10.34 7.84 4.48
N SER A 160 -10.79 8.28 5.67
CA SER A 160 -10.49 7.65 6.96
C SER A 160 -11.45 6.51 7.33
N CYS A 161 -12.31 6.09 6.39
CA CYS A 161 -13.15 4.92 6.55
C CYS A 161 -12.34 3.68 6.14
N LEU A 162 -12.36 2.63 6.97
CA LEU A 162 -11.62 1.39 6.71
C LEU A 162 -12.36 0.50 5.69
N SER A 163 -12.68 1.07 4.52
CA SER A 163 -13.56 0.49 3.50
C SER A 163 -12.82 -0.06 2.28
N CYS A 164 -11.50 -0.24 2.34
CA CYS A 164 -10.72 -0.81 1.22
C CYS A 164 -11.34 -2.10 0.66
N TRP A 165 -11.94 -2.91 1.53
CA TRP A 165 -12.65 -4.13 1.17
C TRP A 165 -13.82 -3.89 0.20
N ALA A 166 -14.59 -2.81 0.38
CA ALA A 166 -15.69 -2.42 -0.50
C ALA A 166 -15.15 -1.89 -1.84
N PHE A 167 -14.11 -1.04 -1.81
CA PHE A 167 -13.49 -0.50 -3.02
C PHE A 167 -12.89 -1.60 -3.90
N ALA A 168 -12.21 -2.58 -3.31
CA ALA A 168 -11.61 -3.68 -4.06
C ALA A 168 -12.68 -4.58 -4.71
N ALA A 169 -13.77 -4.86 -3.99
CA ALA A 169 -14.92 -5.61 -4.50
C ALA A 169 -15.61 -4.88 -5.66
N VAL A 170 -15.90 -3.58 -5.48
CA VAL A 170 -16.52 -2.74 -6.51
C VAL A 170 -15.66 -2.70 -7.77
N ALA A 171 -14.36 -2.41 -7.66
CA ALA A 171 -13.49 -2.33 -8.83
C ALA A 171 -13.43 -3.66 -9.62
N ALA A 172 -13.54 -4.81 -8.96
CA ALA A 172 -13.63 -6.11 -9.63
C ALA A 172 -14.97 -6.28 -10.37
N ILE A 173 -16.09 -5.88 -9.77
CA ILE A 173 -17.42 -5.93 -10.42
C ILE A 173 -17.48 -4.97 -11.62
N GLU A 174 -16.97 -3.75 -11.48
CA GLU A 174 -16.95 -2.74 -12.56
C GLU A 174 -16.20 -3.26 -13.79
N GLY A 175 -15.02 -3.86 -13.58
CA GLY A 175 -14.23 -4.42 -14.66
C GLY A 175 -14.89 -5.64 -15.31
N MET A 176 -15.44 -6.55 -14.49
CA MET A 176 -16.23 -7.68 -14.99
C MET A 176 -17.42 -7.20 -15.83
N ASN A 177 -18.17 -6.20 -15.37
CA ASN A 177 -19.32 -5.65 -16.09
C ASN A 177 -18.89 -5.13 -17.46
N LYS A 178 -17.85 -4.29 -17.52
CA LYS A 178 -17.32 -3.79 -18.80
C LYS A 178 -16.92 -4.90 -19.76
N ILE A 179 -16.25 -5.94 -19.26
CA ILE A 179 -15.82 -7.08 -20.08
C ILE A 179 -17.02 -7.86 -20.65
N ARG A 180 -18.11 -7.96 -19.87
CA ARG A 180 -19.29 -8.74 -20.24
C ARG A 180 -20.30 -7.99 -21.11
N THR A 181 -20.55 -6.73 -20.79
CA THR A 181 -21.64 -5.94 -21.40
C THR A 181 -21.12 -4.86 -22.35
N GLY A 182 -19.84 -4.50 -22.26
CA GLY A 182 -19.27 -3.35 -22.96
C GLY A 182 -19.47 -2.03 -22.23
N GLU A 183 -20.16 -2.00 -21.08
CA GLU A 183 -20.46 -0.78 -20.32
C GLU A 183 -19.60 -0.66 -19.06
N LEU A 184 -18.86 0.44 -18.93
CA LEU A 184 -18.10 0.75 -17.73
C LEU A 184 -18.96 1.69 -16.88
N VAL A 185 -19.44 1.19 -15.75
CA VAL A 185 -20.26 1.95 -14.80
C VAL A 185 -19.48 2.12 -13.51
N SER A 186 -19.47 3.33 -12.95
CA SER A 186 -18.95 3.56 -11.59
C SER A 186 -19.98 3.07 -10.58
N LEU A 187 -19.67 2.03 -9.82
CA LEU A 187 -20.58 1.42 -8.84
C LEU A 187 -20.36 1.98 -7.44
N SER A 188 -21.35 1.80 -6.57
CA SER A 188 -21.37 2.37 -5.21
C SER A 188 -20.61 1.50 -4.22
N GLU A 189 -19.50 2.02 -3.67
CA GLU A 189 -18.90 1.44 -2.47
C GLU A 189 -19.76 1.64 -1.23
N GLN A 190 -20.52 2.75 -1.18
CA GLN A 190 -21.37 3.08 -0.02
C GLN A 190 -22.46 2.03 0.22
N GLN A 191 -23.06 1.49 -0.85
CA GLN A 191 -24.02 0.40 -0.74
C GLN A 191 -23.42 -0.79 0.01
N LEU A 192 -22.16 -1.16 -0.26
CA LEU A 192 -21.49 -2.24 0.46
C LEU A 192 -21.21 -1.85 1.90
N VAL A 193 -20.67 -0.64 2.14
CA VAL A 193 -20.35 -0.13 3.48
C VAL A 193 -21.57 -0.13 4.40
N ASP A 194 -22.75 0.22 3.88
CA ASP A 194 -23.97 0.33 4.68
C ASP A 194 -24.72 -0.99 4.82
N CYS A 195 -24.63 -1.88 3.83
CA CYS A 195 -25.52 -3.05 3.71
C CYS A 195 -24.84 -4.42 3.91
N ASP A 196 -23.52 -4.54 3.82
CA ASP A 196 -22.85 -5.82 4.06
C ASP A 196 -22.77 -6.14 5.56
N THR A 197 -23.70 -6.96 6.03
CA THR A 197 -23.75 -7.43 7.42
C THR A 197 -22.67 -8.45 7.76
N GLY A 198 -21.91 -8.95 6.77
CA GLY A 198 -20.71 -9.76 6.98
C GLY A 198 -19.46 -8.94 7.29
N SER A 199 -19.56 -7.61 7.13
CA SER A 199 -18.52 -6.61 7.41
C SER A 199 -18.97 -5.64 8.50
N SER A 200 -18.11 -4.70 8.88
CA SER A 200 -18.37 -3.71 9.94
C SER A 200 -18.23 -2.27 9.41
N GLY A 201 -18.68 -2.05 8.17
CA GLY A 201 -18.64 -0.75 7.50
C GLY A 201 -17.26 -0.09 7.54
N CYS A 202 -17.18 1.08 8.17
CA CYS A 202 -15.92 1.83 8.32
C CYS A 202 -14.99 1.31 9.41
N SER A 203 -15.35 0.24 10.13
CA SER A 203 -14.48 -0.43 11.11
C SER A 203 -13.72 -1.62 10.52
N GLY A 204 -13.84 -1.83 9.20
CA GLY A 204 -13.22 -2.92 8.47
C GLY A 204 -14.23 -3.97 8.01
N GLY A 205 -13.78 -4.84 7.12
CA GLY A 205 -14.63 -5.81 6.45
C GLY A 205 -13.86 -6.73 5.53
N ARG A 206 -14.61 -7.42 4.66
CA ARG A 206 -14.09 -8.43 3.76
C ARG A 206 -14.70 -8.28 2.38
N SER A 207 -13.86 -8.35 1.35
CA SER A 207 -14.34 -8.21 -0.03
C SER A 207 -15.13 -9.44 -0.50
N ASP A 208 -14.90 -10.62 0.09
CA ASP A 208 -15.67 -11.84 -0.22
C ASP A 208 -17.12 -11.74 0.27
N THR A 209 -17.37 -11.23 1.48
CA THR A 209 -18.74 -11.00 1.96
C THR A 209 -19.44 -9.92 1.16
N ALA A 210 -18.71 -8.88 0.77
CA ALA A 210 -19.22 -7.78 -0.04
C ALA A 210 -19.66 -8.24 -1.44
N LEU A 211 -18.82 -9.04 -2.12
CA LEU A 211 -19.19 -9.70 -3.36
C LEU A 211 -20.34 -10.70 -3.15
N GLY A 212 -20.41 -11.33 -1.98
CA GLY A 212 -21.48 -12.27 -1.61
C GLY A 212 -22.83 -11.59 -1.50
N LEU A 213 -22.87 -10.42 -0.86
CA LEU A 213 -24.04 -9.55 -0.85
C LEU A 213 -24.43 -9.16 -2.28
N ALA A 214 -23.48 -8.68 -3.09
CA ALA A 214 -23.76 -8.28 -4.47
C ALA A 214 -24.35 -9.44 -5.27
N ALA A 215 -23.79 -10.65 -5.15
CA ALA A 215 -24.30 -11.86 -5.80
C ALA A 215 -25.72 -12.23 -5.31
N ALA A 216 -25.94 -12.23 -3.99
CA ALA A 216 -27.25 -12.56 -3.39
C ALA A 216 -28.36 -11.57 -3.76
N ARG A 217 -27.99 -10.33 -4.12
CA ARG A 217 -28.92 -9.26 -4.51
C ARG A 217 -28.95 -9.02 -6.02
N GLY A 218 -28.16 -9.78 -6.77
CA GLY A 218 -28.13 -9.75 -8.23
C GLY A 218 -27.31 -8.61 -8.83
N GLY A 219 -26.63 -7.79 -8.03
CA GLY A 219 -25.84 -6.66 -8.49
C GLY A 219 -25.57 -5.57 -7.46
N LEU A 220 -25.07 -4.43 -7.95
CA LEU A 220 -24.89 -3.18 -7.21
C LEU A 220 -25.46 -1.99 -7.98
N THR A 221 -25.85 -0.95 -7.26
CA THR A 221 -26.22 0.34 -7.82
C THR A 221 -24.99 1.18 -8.20
N SER A 222 -25.21 2.27 -8.93
CA SER A 222 -24.15 3.18 -9.35
C SER A 222 -23.74 4.16 -8.25
N GLU A 223 -22.48 4.58 -8.24
CA GLU A 223 -21.94 5.67 -7.40
C GLU A 223 -22.81 6.94 -7.46
N ALA A 224 -23.32 7.30 -8.64
CA ALA A 224 -24.15 8.49 -8.81
C ALA A 224 -25.49 8.43 -8.05
N LYS A 225 -26.00 7.22 -7.79
CA LYS A 225 -27.29 6.99 -7.13
C LYS A 225 -27.16 6.71 -5.64
N TYR A 226 -26.00 6.23 -5.21
CA TYR A 226 -25.68 6.00 -3.80
C TYR A 226 -24.21 6.43 -3.56
N PRO A 227 -23.96 7.75 -3.42
CA PRO A 227 -22.61 8.29 -3.38
C PRO A 227 -21.83 7.91 -2.13
N TYR A 228 -20.51 7.80 -2.27
CA TYR A 228 -19.62 7.54 -1.15
C TYR A 228 -19.54 8.72 -0.18
N SER A 229 -19.88 8.45 1.08
CA SER A 229 -19.90 9.41 2.18
C SER A 229 -18.70 9.27 3.13
N GLY A 230 -17.99 8.13 3.09
CA GLY A 230 -16.85 7.86 3.97
C GLY A 230 -17.23 7.66 5.44
N ILE A 231 -18.49 7.38 5.72
CA ILE A 231 -19.02 6.98 7.03
C ILE A 231 -20.03 5.85 6.81
N GLN A 232 -20.23 5.00 7.83
CA GLN A 232 -21.29 4.00 7.77
C GLN A 232 -22.64 4.66 8.10
N GLY A 233 -23.57 4.57 7.16
CA GLY A 233 -24.94 5.01 7.27
C GLY A 233 -25.91 3.85 7.47
N SER A 234 -27.20 4.14 7.27
CA SER A 234 -28.23 3.11 7.20
C SER A 234 -28.33 2.58 5.78
N CYS A 235 -28.48 1.27 5.64
CA CYS A 235 -28.64 0.63 4.34
C CYS A 235 -29.91 1.12 3.62
N ASP A 236 -29.75 1.70 2.43
CA ASP A 236 -30.85 1.94 1.51
C ASP A 236 -31.28 0.62 0.83
N VAL A 237 -32.25 -0.04 1.45
CA VAL A 237 -32.75 -1.35 1.01
C VAL A 237 -33.39 -1.32 -0.37
N ASP A 238 -33.96 -0.20 -0.78
CA ASP A 238 -34.59 -0.08 -2.11
C ASP A 238 -33.53 -0.12 -3.20
N LYS A 239 -32.37 0.54 -2.97
CA LYS A 239 -31.22 0.44 -3.87
C LYS A 239 -30.68 -0.97 -3.97
N VAL A 240 -30.60 -1.68 -2.85
CA VAL A 240 -30.10 -3.05 -2.82
C VAL A 240 -31.03 -4.03 -3.54
N LEU A 241 -32.34 -3.86 -3.43
CA LEU A 241 -33.31 -4.82 -3.96
C LEU A 241 -33.73 -4.55 -5.39
N PHE A 242 -33.74 -3.28 -5.83
CA PHE A 242 -34.41 -2.89 -7.07
C PHE A 242 -33.54 -2.05 -8.02
N ASP A 243 -32.31 -1.68 -7.67
CA ASP A 243 -31.46 -0.79 -8.49
C ASP A 243 -30.07 -1.38 -8.78
N ASN A 244 -30.05 -2.39 -9.64
CA ASN A 244 -28.80 -3.03 -10.10
C ASN A 244 -28.32 -2.42 -11.43
N GLN A 245 -27.16 -1.79 -11.41
CA GLN A 245 -26.48 -1.20 -12.58
C GLN A 245 -25.36 -2.10 -13.15
N ALA A 246 -24.95 -3.12 -12.39
CA ALA A 246 -24.08 -4.20 -12.85
C ALA A 246 -24.53 -5.51 -12.21
N SER A 247 -24.66 -6.58 -13.00
CA SER A 247 -25.14 -7.87 -12.51
C SER A 247 -24.01 -8.73 -11.97
N VAL A 248 -24.27 -9.38 -10.83
CA VAL A 248 -23.37 -10.36 -10.20
C VAL A 248 -24.18 -11.61 -9.88
N LYS A 249 -23.73 -12.77 -10.33
CA LYS A 249 -24.38 -14.07 -10.11
C LYS A 249 -23.68 -14.94 -9.07
N GLY A 250 -22.43 -14.63 -8.73
CA GLY A 250 -21.64 -15.45 -7.83
C GLY A 250 -20.21 -14.95 -7.68
N ILE A 251 -19.38 -15.77 -7.04
CA ILE A 251 -17.97 -15.52 -6.76
C ILE A 251 -17.22 -16.82 -7.03
N LYS A 252 -15.98 -16.70 -7.49
CA LYS A 252 -15.04 -17.82 -7.53
C LYS A 252 -13.76 -17.46 -6.78
N ALA A 253 -13.37 -18.34 -5.87
CA ALA A 253 -12.04 -18.29 -5.26
C ALA A 253 -11.01 -18.89 -6.22
N VAL A 254 -9.86 -18.22 -6.33
CA VAL A 254 -8.68 -18.74 -7.01
C VAL A 254 -7.94 -19.66 -6.03
N PRO A 255 -7.35 -20.78 -6.48
CA PRO A 255 -6.44 -21.58 -5.66
C PRO A 255 -5.43 -20.71 -4.90
N PRO A 256 -5.38 -20.80 -3.56
CA PRO A 256 -4.50 -19.97 -2.76
C PRO A 256 -3.03 -20.38 -2.97
N ASN A 257 -2.14 -19.41 -2.87
CA ASN A 257 -0.69 -19.57 -2.98
C ASN A 257 -0.22 -20.08 -4.35
N ASP A 258 -0.96 -19.74 -5.40
CA ASP A 258 -0.68 -20.10 -6.78
C ASP A 258 -0.78 -18.86 -7.70
N GLU A 259 0.36 -18.19 -7.91
CA GLU A 259 0.45 -17.00 -8.78
C GLU A 259 0.13 -17.32 -10.25
N HIS A 260 0.27 -18.58 -10.69
CA HIS A 260 -0.13 -18.99 -12.04
C HIS A 260 -1.64 -19.04 -12.16
N GLN A 261 -2.33 -19.64 -11.20
CA GLN A 261 -3.79 -19.63 -11.17
C GLN A 261 -4.35 -18.20 -11.03
N LEU A 262 -3.69 -17.34 -10.27
CA LEU A 262 -4.03 -15.93 -10.21
C LEU A 262 -3.84 -15.25 -11.58
N ALA A 263 -2.76 -15.55 -12.30
CA ALA A 263 -2.51 -14.97 -13.63
C ALA A 263 -3.56 -15.41 -14.66
N LEU A 264 -4.01 -16.66 -14.59
CA LEU A 264 -5.12 -17.16 -15.40
C LEU A 264 -6.43 -16.44 -15.10
N ALA A 265 -6.75 -16.22 -13.82
CA ALA A 265 -7.95 -15.47 -13.43
C ALA A 265 -7.87 -13.99 -13.87
N VAL A 266 -6.72 -13.33 -13.67
CA VAL A 266 -6.49 -11.94 -14.07
C VAL A 266 -6.55 -11.76 -15.59
N ALA A 267 -6.15 -12.78 -16.36
CA ALA A 267 -6.29 -12.77 -17.81
C ALA A 267 -7.75 -12.78 -18.28
N MET A 268 -8.69 -13.19 -17.43
CA MET A 268 -10.12 -13.18 -17.73
C MET A 268 -10.80 -11.87 -17.32
N GLN A 269 -10.41 -11.30 -16.17
CA GLN A 269 -11.00 -10.08 -15.59
C GLN A 269 -10.19 -9.59 -14.38
N PRO A 270 -10.45 -8.38 -13.83
CA PRO A 270 -9.84 -7.96 -12.57
C PRO A 270 -10.18 -8.88 -11.39
N VAL A 271 -9.22 -9.06 -10.48
CA VAL A 271 -9.29 -9.99 -9.33
C VAL A 271 -9.01 -9.25 -8.04
N THR A 272 -9.81 -9.50 -7.01
CA THR A 272 -9.57 -8.93 -5.67
C THR A 272 -8.55 -9.75 -4.91
N VAL A 273 -7.62 -9.08 -4.23
CA VAL A 273 -6.58 -9.67 -3.39
C VAL A 273 -6.40 -8.89 -2.10
N TYR A 274 -5.78 -9.52 -1.11
CA TYR A 274 -5.35 -8.88 0.14
C TYR A 274 -3.83 -8.82 0.20
N ILE A 275 -3.30 -7.70 0.69
CA ILE A 275 -1.87 -7.46 0.84
C ILE A 275 -1.52 -6.89 2.22
N ASP A 276 -0.27 -7.04 2.63
CA ASP A 276 0.32 -6.26 3.73
C ASP A 276 0.77 -4.88 3.22
N ALA A 277 0.05 -3.85 3.65
CA ALA A 277 0.33 -2.44 3.33
C ALA A 277 1.00 -1.68 4.50
N SER A 278 1.57 -2.38 5.49
CA SER A 278 2.06 -1.78 6.73
C SER A 278 3.42 -1.08 6.61
N ALA A 279 4.13 -1.29 5.50
CA ALA A 279 5.50 -0.83 5.37
C ALA A 279 5.59 0.66 4.99
N TRP A 280 6.65 1.31 5.47
CA TRP A 280 6.92 2.71 5.18
C TRP A 280 7.14 2.95 3.67
N GLU A 281 7.83 2.03 2.98
CA GLU A 281 8.05 2.11 1.54
C GLU A 281 6.74 1.97 0.76
N PHE A 282 5.76 1.20 1.26
CA PHE A 282 4.43 1.12 0.67
C PHE A 282 3.66 2.44 0.89
N GLN A 283 3.69 2.97 2.11
CA GLN A 283 3.08 4.27 2.44
C GLN A 283 3.53 5.38 1.49
N PHE A 284 4.82 5.43 1.15
CA PHE A 284 5.41 6.47 0.30
C PHE A 284 5.72 6.03 -1.13
N TYR A 285 5.25 4.87 -1.57
CA TYR A 285 5.48 4.37 -2.93
C TYR A 285 5.03 5.40 -3.99
N THR A 286 5.86 5.59 -5.02
CA THR A 286 5.57 6.47 -6.19
C THR A 286 5.91 5.83 -7.54
N GLY A 287 6.46 4.61 -7.56
CA GLY A 287 6.74 3.90 -8.81
C GLY A 287 7.78 2.79 -8.67
N GLY A 288 7.97 2.04 -9.76
CA GLY A 288 8.87 0.89 -9.80
C GLY A 288 8.20 -0.41 -9.36
N ILE A 289 8.92 -1.53 -9.43
CA ILE A 289 8.39 -2.85 -9.05
C ILE A 289 8.67 -3.06 -7.55
N TYR A 290 7.61 -2.98 -6.75
CA TYR A 290 7.64 -3.17 -5.31
C TYR A 290 7.85 -4.65 -4.95
N ARG A 291 8.87 -4.90 -4.13
CA ARG A 291 9.30 -6.23 -3.66
C ARG A 291 9.24 -6.37 -2.13
N GLY A 292 8.73 -5.35 -1.45
CA GLY A 292 8.82 -5.19 0.01
C GLY A 292 9.74 -4.02 0.42
N PRO A 293 10.01 -3.89 1.73
CA PRO A 293 9.68 -4.83 2.81
C PRO A 293 8.16 -4.97 3.05
N CYS A 294 7.66 -6.19 3.21
CA CYS A 294 6.28 -6.49 3.60
C CYS A 294 6.21 -7.95 4.07
N SER A 295 5.17 -8.33 4.80
CA SER A 295 4.98 -9.72 5.22
C SER A 295 4.41 -10.58 4.11
N SER A 296 4.94 -11.80 3.98
CA SER A 296 4.36 -12.87 3.17
C SER A 296 3.30 -13.68 3.92
N GLU A 297 3.07 -13.40 5.21
CA GLU A 297 2.17 -14.19 6.06
C GLU A 297 0.71 -13.78 5.86
N ALA A 298 -0.17 -14.76 5.65
CA ALA A 298 -1.60 -14.52 5.47
C ALA A 298 -2.25 -13.82 6.69
N THR A 299 -1.69 -13.97 7.88
CA THR A 299 -2.19 -13.31 9.10
C THR A 299 -1.84 -11.82 9.18
N ARG A 300 -0.97 -11.34 8.30
CA ARG A 300 -0.43 -9.98 8.30
C ARG A 300 -0.98 -9.10 7.17
N VAL A 301 -1.69 -9.68 6.20
CA VAL A 301 -2.40 -8.88 5.19
C VAL A 301 -3.50 -8.07 5.88
N ASN A 302 -3.61 -6.79 5.53
CA ASN A 302 -4.49 -5.83 6.18
C ASN A 302 -5.23 -4.91 5.21
N HIS A 303 -4.86 -4.95 3.92
CA HIS A 303 -5.40 -4.05 2.91
C HIS A 303 -5.93 -4.83 1.70
N ALA A 304 -7.08 -4.40 1.18
CA ALA A 304 -7.69 -5.00 0.00
C ALA A 304 -7.43 -4.12 -1.23
N VAL A 305 -6.99 -4.74 -2.32
CA VAL A 305 -6.74 -4.08 -3.60
C VAL A 305 -7.25 -4.95 -4.75
N THR A 306 -7.36 -4.38 -5.94
CA THR A 306 -7.77 -5.12 -7.14
C THR A 306 -6.61 -5.25 -8.10
N ILE A 307 -6.22 -6.47 -8.45
CA ILE A 307 -5.29 -6.73 -9.54
C ILE A 307 -6.03 -6.50 -10.85
N VAL A 308 -5.60 -5.49 -11.60
CA VAL A 308 -6.18 -5.08 -12.90
C VAL A 308 -5.30 -5.49 -14.08
N GLY A 309 -4.25 -6.27 -13.83
CA GLY A 309 -3.34 -6.71 -14.88
C GLY A 309 -2.03 -7.29 -14.34
N TYR A 310 -1.18 -7.70 -15.27
CA TYR A 310 0.21 -8.10 -15.04
C TYR A 310 0.99 -7.96 -16.34
N CYS A 311 2.32 -7.90 -16.22
CA CYS A 311 3.23 -8.02 -17.35
C CYS A 311 4.35 -9.00 -17.01
N GLU A 312 4.70 -9.85 -17.96
CA GLU A 312 5.79 -10.82 -17.87
C GLU A 312 6.90 -10.43 -18.87
N GLY A 313 7.65 -9.39 -18.53
CA GLY A 313 8.81 -8.98 -19.30
C GLY A 313 9.95 -10.02 -19.25
N PRO A 314 10.91 -9.97 -20.19
CA PRO A 314 12.05 -10.88 -20.19
C PRO A 314 12.92 -10.68 -18.94
N GLY A 315 13.27 -11.78 -18.27
CA GLY A 315 14.06 -11.80 -17.04
C GLY A 315 13.21 -11.70 -15.75
N ASP A 316 13.63 -12.41 -14.70
CA ASP A 316 12.85 -12.57 -13.45
C ASP A 316 12.55 -11.23 -12.74
N ASN A 317 13.35 -10.20 -13.01
CA ASN A 317 13.17 -8.90 -12.39
C ASN A 317 12.13 -7.99 -13.07
N ASN A 318 11.57 -8.40 -14.20
CA ASN A 318 10.66 -7.60 -15.03
C ASN A 318 9.21 -8.11 -15.04
N LYS A 319 8.87 -9.04 -14.14
CA LYS A 319 7.51 -9.53 -13.95
C LYS A 319 6.81 -8.81 -12.82
N TYR A 320 5.60 -8.31 -13.07
CA TYR A 320 4.85 -7.57 -12.05
C TYR A 320 3.34 -7.67 -12.25
N TRP A 321 2.61 -7.59 -11.13
CA TRP A 321 1.19 -7.32 -11.07
C TRP A 321 0.91 -5.83 -11.12
N ILE A 322 -0.25 -5.45 -11.64
CA ILE A 322 -0.76 -4.08 -11.62
C ILE A 322 -1.94 -4.03 -10.65
N ALA A 323 -1.76 -3.43 -9.48
CA ALA A 323 -2.80 -3.34 -8.47
C ALA A 323 -3.37 -1.91 -8.40
N LYS A 324 -4.71 -1.79 -8.47
CA LYS A 324 -5.46 -0.56 -8.22
C LYS A 324 -5.66 -0.38 -6.71
N ASN A 325 -5.22 0.77 -6.19
CA ASN A 325 -5.43 1.15 -4.79
C ASN A 325 -6.63 2.12 -4.64
N SER A 326 -7.07 2.36 -3.40
CA SER A 326 -8.19 3.23 -3.01
C SER A 326 -7.73 4.49 -2.27
N TRP A 327 -6.48 4.91 -2.47
CA TRP A 327 -5.82 6.01 -1.73
C TRP A 327 -5.62 7.28 -2.56
N SER A 328 -6.50 7.56 -3.53
CA SER A 328 -6.38 8.65 -4.52
C SER A 328 -5.28 8.42 -5.55
N ASN A 329 -5.39 9.13 -6.67
CA ASN A 329 -4.37 9.17 -7.73
C ASN A 329 -3.05 9.89 -7.34
N ASP A 330 -2.98 10.52 -6.17
CA ASP A 330 -1.77 11.19 -5.67
C ASP A 330 -0.83 10.22 -4.94
N TRP A 331 -1.34 9.05 -4.53
CA TRP A 331 -0.53 7.97 -3.99
C TRP A 331 -0.07 7.03 -5.12
N GLY A 332 1.14 6.48 -5.01
CA GLY A 332 1.65 5.50 -5.97
C GLY A 332 1.88 6.06 -7.37
N ASP A 333 1.84 5.17 -8.36
CA ASP A 333 1.89 5.54 -9.76
C ASP A 333 0.46 5.82 -10.22
N GLN A 334 0.03 7.07 -10.04
CA GLN A 334 -1.34 7.53 -10.35
C GLN A 334 -2.45 6.70 -9.67
N GLY A 335 -2.19 6.24 -8.44
CA GLY A 335 -3.12 5.40 -7.66
C GLY A 335 -2.92 3.89 -7.84
N TYR A 336 -1.91 3.48 -8.59
CA TYR A 336 -1.56 2.08 -8.80
C TYR A 336 -0.23 1.74 -8.12
N ILE A 337 -0.03 0.45 -7.86
CA ILE A 337 1.26 -0.12 -7.46
C ILE A 337 1.61 -1.30 -8.37
N TYR A 338 2.89 -1.42 -8.69
CA TYR A 338 3.42 -2.58 -9.38
C TYR A 338 4.07 -3.51 -8.36
N LEU A 339 3.49 -4.69 -8.14
CA LEU A 339 4.00 -5.68 -7.19
C LEU A 339 4.78 -6.74 -7.95
N ALA A 340 5.93 -7.18 -7.44
CA ALA A 340 6.67 -8.26 -8.10
C ALA A 340 5.84 -9.53 -8.23
N LYS A 341 5.95 -10.17 -9.39
CA LYS A 341 5.24 -11.41 -9.73
C LYS A 341 6.22 -12.57 -9.84
N ASP A 342 5.74 -13.78 -9.56
CA ASP A 342 6.51 -15.04 -9.58
C ASP A 342 7.69 -14.98 -8.60
N VAL A 343 7.42 -14.52 -7.38
CA VAL A 343 8.44 -14.42 -6.33
C VAL A 343 8.61 -15.76 -5.61
N SER A 344 9.69 -15.91 -4.84
CA SER A 344 9.95 -17.14 -4.07
C SER A 344 8.94 -17.40 -2.95
N TRP A 345 8.21 -16.38 -2.51
CA TRP A 345 7.12 -16.53 -1.56
C TRP A 345 5.91 -17.17 -2.25
N ARG A 346 5.52 -18.37 -1.81
CA ARG A 346 4.30 -19.05 -2.33
C ARG A 346 3.05 -18.19 -2.19
N THR A 347 3.00 -17.37 -1.15
CA THR A 347 1.91 -16.43 -0.87
C THR A 347 1.95 -15.18 -1.77
N GLY A 348 2.91 -15.07 -2.68
CA GLY A 348 3.13 -13.90 -3.54
C GLY A 348 3.68 -12.70 -2.79
N THR A 349 4.01 -11.63 -3.53
CA THR A 349 4.48 -10.38 -2.95
C THR A 349 3.45 -9.81 -1.97
N CYS A 350 3.88 -9.58 -0.73
CA CYS A 350 3.05 -9.05 0.36
C CYS A 350 1.79 -9.88 0.67
N GLY A 351 1.79 -11.18 0.35
CA GLY A 351 0.66 -12.06 0.62
C GLY A 351 -0.46 -12.02 -0.43
N LEU A 352 -0.26 -11.36 -1.59
CA LEU A 352 -1.30 -11.16 -2.61
C LEU A 352 -1.96 -12.44 -3.12
N ALA A 353 -1.27 -13.59 -3.07
CA ALA A 353 -1.78 -14.86 -3.57
C ALA A 353 -2.49 -15.68 -2.48
N THR A 354 -2.56 -15.21 -1.23
CA THR A 354 -3.11 -15.99 -0.11
C THR A 354 -4.60 -16.27 -0.23
N SER A 355 -5.40 -15.32 -0.76
CA SER A 355 -6.85 -15.47 -0.89
C SER A 355 -7.41 -14.63 -2.04
N PRO A 356 -7.08 -14.96 -3.31
CA PRO A 356 -7.59 -14.23 -4.46
C PRO A 356 -8.99 -14.72 -4.84
N PHE A 357 -9.87 -13.81 -5.28
CA PHE A 357 -11.20 -14.16 -5.76
C PHE A 357 -11.77 -13.09 -6.69
N TYR A 358 -12.76 -13.47 -7.48
CA TYR A 358 -13.39 -12.59 -8.46
C TYR A 358 -14.90 -12.85 -8.59
N PRO A 359 -15.70 -11.81 -8.89
CA PRO A 359 -17.13 -11.97 -9.16
C PRO A 359 -17.38 -12.71 -10.48
N THR A 360 -18.55 -13.33 -10.60
CA THR A 360 -19.02 -13.95 -11.85
C THR A 360 -20.35 -13.35 -12.28
N ALA A 361 -20.55 -13.19 -13.59
CA ALA A 361 -21.74 -12.61 -14.22
C ALA A 361 -22.66 -13.64 -14.86
#